data_AF-A0A842LKZ3-F1
#
_entry.id   AF-A0A842LKZ3-F1
#
_cell.length_a   1.000
_cell.length_b   1.000
_cell.length_c   1.000
_cell.angle_alpha   90.00
_cell.angle_beta   90.00
_cell.angle_gamma   90.00
#
_symmetry.space_group_name_H-M   'P 1'
#
loop_
_entity.id
_entity.type
_entity.pdbx_description
1 polymer ?
#
loop_
_entity_poly.entity_id
_entity_poly.type
_entity_poly.pdbx_seq_one_letter_code
_entity_poly.pdbx_strand_id
1 'polypeptide(L)' 'MPKATFVISEETLEEFKKVAIQRYGNKRGVLSVAIEEAIKDWIKKTKKELENAE' A
#
# COMPACT_ATOMS: atom_id res chain seq x y z
N MET A 1 3.41 4.91 -17.38
CA MET A 1 3.29 4.42 -16.00
C MET A 1 2.35 3.24 -16.01
N PRO A 2 2.76 2.07 -15.48
CA PRO A 2 1.83 0.99 -15.23
C PRO A 2 0.71 1.46 -14.29
N LYS A 3 -0.49 0.94 -14.49
CA LYS A 3 -1.67 1.21 -13.65
C LYS A 3 -2.27 -0.11 -13.24
N ALA A 4 -2.76 -0.18 -12.01
CA ALA A 4 -3.52 -1.31 -11.49
C ALA A 4 -4.80 -0.79 -10.83
N THR A 5 -5.86 -1.59 -10.89
CA THR A 5 -7.13 -1.34 -10.22
C THR A 5 -7.41 -2.53 -9.31
N PHE A 6 -7.71 -2.26 -8.05
CA PHE A 6 -8.00 -3.27 -7.05
C PHE A 6 -9.40 -3.03 -6.48
N VAL A 7 -10.09 -4.11 -6.16
CA VAL A 7 -11.33 -4.07 -5.41
C VAL A 7 -10.99 -4.41 -3.96
N ILE A 8 -11.29 -3.48 -3.06
CA ILE A 8 -11.10 -3.61 -1.62
C ILE A 8 -12.37 -3.12 -0.91
N SER A 9 -12.54 -3.47 0.35
CA SER A 9 -13.65 -2.95 1.14
C SER A 9 -13.53 -1.43 1.33
N GLU A 10 -14.69 -0.78 1.50
CA GLU A 10 -14.77 0.66 1.77
C GLU A 10 -14.02 1.03 3.06
N GLU A 11 -14.24 0.27 4.13
CA GLU A 11 -13.56 0.44 5.42
C GLU A 11 -12.03 0.47 5.27
N THR A 12 -11.46 -0.51 4.57
CA THR A 12 -10.01 -0.56 4.34
C THR A 12 -9.52 0.62 3.50
N LEU A 13 -10.29 1.05 2.49
CA LEU A 13 -9.92 2.19 1.66
C LEU A 13 -9.95 3.51 2.45
N GLU A 14 -10.94 3.70 3.32
CA GLU A 14 -11.06 4.89 4.15
C GLU A 14 -9.94 4.98 5.17
N GLU A 15 -9.64 3.88 5.87
CA GLU A 15 -8.55 3.82 6.83
C GLU A 15 -7.20 4.09 6.14
N PHE A 16 -6.95 3.44 5.00
CA PHE A 16 -5.75 3.66 4.21
C PHE A 16 -5.58 5.13 3.80
N LYS A 17 -6.64 5.78 3.31
CA LYS A 17 -6.62 7.20 2.93
C LYS A 17 -6.29 8.09 4.13
N LYS A 18 -6.94 7.85 5.29
CA LYS A 18 -6.72 8.63 6.52
C LYS A 18 -5.26 8.56 6.96
N VAL A 19 -4.70 7.35 7.04
CA VAL A 19 -3.30 7.14 7.45
C VAL A 19 -2.32 7.72 6.44
N ALA A 20 -2.57 7.52 5.13
CA ALA A 20 -1.71 8.07 4.08
C ALA A 20 -1.65 9.62 4.13
N ILE A 21 -2.80 10.28 4.35
CA ILE A 21 -2.86 11.74 4.49
C ILE A 21 -2.17 12.20 5.78
N GLN A 22 -2.33 11.49 6.89
CA GLN A 22 -1.64 11.81 8.14
C GLN A 22 -0.12 11.72 8.00
N ARG A 23 0.39 10.70 7.28
CA ARG A 23 1.83 10.47 7.09
C ARG A 23 2.47 11.42 6.09
N TYR A 24 1.81 11.66 4.96
CA TYR A 24 2.40 12.37 3.81
C TYR A 24 1.87 13.79 3.59
N GLY A 25 0.91 14.21 4.40
CA GLY A 25 0.16 15.46 4.27
C GLY A 25 -0.97 15.36 3.24
N ASN A 26 -1.72 16.45 3.09
CA ASN A 26 -2.84 16.52 2.15
C ASN A 26 -2.40 17.12 0.80
N LYS A 27 -1.65 16.36 0.00
CA LYS A 27 -1.17 16.78 -1.33
C LYS A 27 -1.53 15.78 -2.43
N ARG A 28 -1.51 16.22 -3.69
CA ARG A 28 -1.80 15.35 -4.84
C ARG A 28 -0.77 14.21 -4.91
N GLY A 29 -1.26 12.98 -5.10
CA GLY A 29 -0.42 11.80 -5.31
C GLY A 29 -0.04 11.02 -4.06
N VAL A 30 -0.46 11.43 -2.86
CA VAL A 30 -0.11 10.72 -1.60
C VAL A 30 -0.56 9.27 -1.57
N LEU A 31 -1.75 8.96 -2.11
CA LEU A 31 -2.24 7.58 -2.17
C LEU A 31 -1.40 6.71 -3.09
N SER A 32 -0.90 7.25 -4.19
CA SER A 32 -0.01 6.53 -5.12
C SER A 32 1.35 6.23 -4.48
N VAL A 33 1.88 7.17 -3.68
CA VAL A 33 3.11 6.93 -2.91
C VAL A 33 2.88 5.86 -1.84
N ALA A 34 1.80 5.98 -1.08
CA ALA A 34 1.48 5.06 0.00
C ALA A 34 1.22 3.62 -0.49
N ILE A 35 0.54 3.46 -1.64
CA ILE A 35 0.22 2.11 -2.15
C ILE A 35 1.46 1.43 -2.73
N GLU A 36 2.34 2.19 -3.39
CA GLU A 36 3.61 1.69 -3.90
C GLU A 36 4.53 1.22 -2.76
N GLU A 37 4.57 1.97 -1.65
CA GLU A 37 5.27 1.55 -0.43
C GLU A 37 4.66 0.27 0.15
N ALA A 38 3.34 0.23 0.32
CA ALA A 38 2.64 -0.94 0.88
C ALA A 38 2.88 -2.21 0.04
N ILE A 39 2.86 -2.10 -1.30
CA ILE A 39 3.16 -3.22 -2.20
C ILE A 39 4.61 -3.68 -2.03
N LYS A 40 5.58 -2.76 -1.95
CA LYS A 40 7.00 -3.10 -1.73
C LYS A 40 7.24 -3.81 -0.41
N ASP A 41 6.61 -3.32 0.65
CA ASP A 41 6.74 -3.90 1.99
C ASP A 41 6.12 -5.29 2.05
N TRP A 42 4.96 -5.47 1.42
CA TRP A 42 4.33 -6.80 1.30
C TRP A 42 5.23 -7.77 0.53
N ILE A 43 5.76 -7.37 -0.64
CA ILE A 43 6.69 -8.21 -1.42
C ILE A 43 7.90 -8.62 -0.58
N LYS A 44 8.53 -7.67 0.12
CA LYS A 44 9.71 -7.93 0.95
C LYS A 44 9.40 -8.91 2.08
N LYS A 45 8.29 -8.70 2.79
CA LYS A 45 7.85 -9.57 3.88
C LYS A 45 7.55 -10.97 3.36
N THR A 46 6.76 -11.08 2.30
CA THR A 46 6.34 -12.37 1.74
C THR A 46 7.50 -13.17 1.17
N LYS A 47 8.46 -12.54 0.49
CA LYS A 47 9.68 -13.24 0.04
C LYS A 47 10.43 -13.87 1.19
N LYS A 48 10.63 -13.11 2.28
CA LYS A 48 11.28 -13.63 3.49
C LYS A 48 10.49 -14.79 4.10
N GLU A 49 9.17 -14.72 4.15
CA GLU A 49 8.34 -15.81 4.68
C GLU A 49 8.45 -17.09 3.84
N LEU A 50 8.48 -16.95 2.51
CA LEU A 50 8.65 -18.09 1.60
C LEU A 50 10.06 -18.70 1.70
N GLU A 51 11.11 -17.89 1.77
CA GLU A 51 12.50 -18.37 1.94
C GLU A 51 12.73 -19.12 3.26
N ASN A 52 11.97 -18.81 4.32
CA ASN A 52 12.08 -19.49 5.63
C ASN A 52 11.13 -20.71 5.75
N ALA A 53 10.26 -20.92 4.76
CA ALA A 53 9.36 -22.08 4.71
C ALA A 53 9.95 -23.25 3.89
N GLU A 54 11.06 -23.00 3.19
CA GLU A 54 11.92 -23.98 2.51
C GLU A 54 13.09 -24.39 3.41
#